data_AF-A0A7W2AQV5-F1
#
_entry.id   AF-A0A7W2AQV5-F1
#
_cell.length_a   1.000
_cell.length_b   1.000
_cell.length_c   1.000
_cell.angle_alpha   90.00
_cell.angle_beta   90.00
_cell.angle_gamma   90.00
#
_symmetry.space_group_name_H-M   'P 1'
#
loop_
_entity.id
_entity.type
_entity.pdbx_description
1 polymer ?
#
loop_
_entity_poly.entity_id
_entity_poly.type
_entity_poly.pdbx_seq_one_letter_code
_entity_poly.pdbx_strand_id
1 'polypeptide(L)'
;MQRQEKQKWLGFLLVLLLVMGSTTNVFQQFSQFPHEIRLFQGEWKQLPLSMPVTADVSDPGILHITESDQAQNSGNSHHPLTFFTKTAGKTWLTVRLFGTFPIKKVQVQVYPKLKVIPGGQSIGVKLRSKGVIVVGHHRVQTGGYQVKSPAETADIRVGDYLVELNGQPVRRVEDVSNVVEKSGMKPIRVTLLRDGKRKTTTIQAERDVKDQRYRLGLYIRDSAAGVGTLTFFDPKQHVYGALGHVVTDLDTGHPILVGDGKIVESNVTSIQKGESGEPGEKRAIFFQENQVLGNIKQNTPFGIFGQMEKIPDNGKYNKPIPIALSDQVKEGPAKILTVVEGQKVEEYNIEIVHVIKQKYPATKGLIIRVTDPRLLQKTGGIVQGMSGSPIIQDGKLIGAVTHVFVNDPTSGYGTFIEWMLQDAGVIQSTAATDDRSRFFIVGIYRSAH
;
A
#
# COMPACT_ATOMS: atom_id res chain seq x y z
N MET A 1 -35.23 44.47 36.24
CA MET A 1 -34.72 44.76 34.88
C MET A 1 -33.19 44.86 34.78
N GLN A 2 -32.51 45.67 35.61
CA GLN A 2 -31.06 45.92 35.45
C GLN A 2 -30.12 44.70 35.57
N ARG A 3 -30.49 43.66 36.32
CA ARG A 3 -29.64 42.46 36.51
C ARG A 3 -29.63 41.54 35.28
N GLN A 4 -30.77 41.41 34.59
CA GLN A 4 -30.88 40.62 33.35
C GLN A 4 -30.17 41.30 32.17
N GLU A 5 -30.20 42.63 32.06
CA GLU A 5 -29.45 43.34 31.02
C GLU A 5 -27.93 43.25 31.22
N LYS A 6 -27.44 43.37 32.46
CA LYS A 6 -26.02 43.16 32.77
C LYS A 6 -25.56 41.74 32.43
N GLN A 7 -26.38 40.72 32.70
CA GLN A 7 -26.07 39.34 32.33
C GLN A 7 -26.05 39.12 30.81
N LYS A 8 -26.96 39.75 30.07
CA LYS A 8 -26.97 39.72 28.59
C LYS A 8 -25.74 40.40 28.00
N TRP A 9 -25.35 41.57 28.51
CA TRP A 9 -24.14 42.28 28.08
C TRP A 9 -22.86 41.54 28.44
N LEU A 10 -22.79 40.93 29.63
CA LEU A 10 -21.67 40.09 30.03
C LEU A 10 -21.56 38.85 29.11
N GLY A 11 -22.69 38.21 28.78
CA GLY A 11 -22.74 37.11 27.83
C GLY A 11 -22.28 37.53 26.43
N PHE A 12 -22.74 38.69 25.94
CA PHE A 12 -22.33 39.23 24.65
C PHE A 12 -20.82 39.55 24.62
N LEU A 13 -20.28 40.16 25.67
CA LEU A 13 -18.84 40.45 25.80
C LEU A 13 -18.02 39.15 25.81
N LEU A 14 -18.51 38.12 26.50
CA LEU A 14 -17.83 36.82 26.58
C LEU A 14 -17.82 36.12 25.22
N VAL A 15 -18.94 36.14 24.48
CA VAL A 15 -19.00 35.63 23.10
C VAL A 15 -18.09 36.42 22.18
N LEU A 16 -18.06 37.75 22.29
CA LEU A 16 -17.19 38.63 21.50
C LEU A 16 -15.70 38.30 21.74
N LEU A 17 -15.30 38.12 23.01
CA LEU A 17 -13.94 37.72 23.39
C LEU A 17 -13.59 36.32 22.86
N LEU A 18 -14.54 35.39 22.85
CA LEU A 18 -14.34 34.03 22.36
C LEU A 18 -14.17 34.01 20.83
N VAL A 19 -14.96 34.81 20.11
CA VAL A 19 -14.83 35.00 18.65
C VAL A 19 -13.50 35.67 18.32
N MET A 20 -13.16 36.79 18.98
CA MET A 20 -11.87 37.46 18.77
C MET A 20 -10.70 36.51 19.08
N GLY A 21 -10.76 35.79 20.19
CA GLY A 21 -9.76 34.78 20.58
C GLY A 21 -9.60 33.68 19.53
N SER A 22 -10.71 33.17 18.98
CA SER A 22 -10.70 32.11 17.96
C SER A 22 -10.09 32.56 16.62
N THR A 23 -10.11 33.86 16.32
CA THR A 23 -9.49 34.42 15.10
C THR A 23 -8.01 34.75 15.25
N THR A 24 -7.43 34.63 16.46
CA THR A 24 -6.01 34.95 16.68
C THR A 24 -5.07 33.92 16.04
N ASN A 25 -3.90 34.38 15.58
CA ASN A 25 -2.81 33.51 15.08
C ASN A 25 -2.40 32.46 16.12
N VAL A 26 -2.50 32.81 17.40
CA VAL A 26 -2.26 31.92 18.54
C VAL A 26 -3.20 30.73 18.53
N PHE A 27 -4.50 30.96 18.41
CA PHE A 27 -5.50 29.90 18.36
C PHE A 27 -5.38 29.06 17.08
N GLN A 28 -5.08 29.70 15.95
CA GLN A 28 -4.82 28.98 14.69
C GLN A 28 -3.60 28.05 14.79
N GLN A 29 -2.48 28.52 15.35
CA GLN A 29 -1.28 27.67 15.54
C GLN A 29 -1.51 26.56 16.57
N PHE A 30 -2.28 26.83 17.63
CA PHE A 30 -2.65 25.82 18.62
C PHE A 30 -3.58 24.74 18.03
N SER A 31 -4.55 25.14 17.20
CA SER A 31 -5.46 24.20 16.52
C SER A 31 -4.75 23.37 15.45
N GLN A 32 -3.71 23.92 14.81
CA GLN A 32 -2.85 23.21 13.85
C GLN A 32 -1.77 22.35 14.53
N PHE A 33 -1.65 22.40 15.86
CA PHE A 33 -0.64 21.64 16.59
C PHE A 33 -0.87 20.13 16.42
N PRO A 34 0.14 19.37 15.97
CA PRO A 34 -0.03 17.95 15.70
C PRO A 34 -0.39 17.18 16.97
N HIS A 35 -1.26 16.18 16.84
CA HIS A 35 -1.57 15.26 17.96
C HIS A 35 -0.45 14.24 18.19
N GLU A 36 0.32 13.94 17.14
CA GLU A 36 1.46 13.04 17.14
C GLU A 36 2.56 13.61 16.24
N ILE A 37 3.81 13.48 16.66
CA ILE A 37 5.00 13.87 15.89
C ILE A 37 5.79 12.60 15.59
N ARG A 38 6.06 12.36 14.30
CA ARG A 38 6.77 11.17 13.82
C ARG A 38 8.06 11.61 13.13
N LEU A 39 9.20 11.09 13.57
CA LEU A 39 10.52 11.52 13.11
C LEU A 39 11.49 10.34 13.06
N PHE A 40 12.56 10.48 12.28
CA PHE A 40 13.69 9.53 12.37
C PHE A 40 14.68 9.95 13.45
N GLN A 41 15.43 9.00 13.96
CA GLN A 41 16.54 9.21 14.86
C GLN A 41 17.58 10.15 14.22
N GLY A 42 18.09 11.12 14.99
CA GLY A 42 19.08 12.09 14.54
C GLY A 42 18.53 13.21 13.66
N GLU A 43 17.22 13.48 13.73
CA GLU A 43 16.57 14.60 13.04
C GLU A 43 16.32 15.77 13.99
N TRP A 44 16.47 16.98 13.46
CA TRP A 44 16.03 18.21 14.10
C TRP A 44 14.64 18.58 13.62
N LYS A 45 13.79 19.05 14.53
CA LYS A 45 12.47 19.59 14.20
C LYS A 45 12.23 20.86 14.99
N GLN A 46 11.73 21.86 14.28
CA GLN A 46 11.35 23.15 14.81
C GLN A 46 9.83 23.29 14.71
N LEU A 47 9.20 23.72 15.81
CA LEU A 47 7.79 24.08 15.84
C LEU A 47 7.67 25.60 15.83
N PRO A 48 7.06 26.19 14.78
CA PRO A 48 6.91 27.63 14.66
C PRO A 48 5.78 28.11 15.56
N LEU A 49 6.07 28.27 16.86
CA LEU A 49 5.12 28.78 17.84
C LEU A 49 5.38 30.26 18.08
N SER A 50 4.35 31.09 17.89
CA SER A 50 4.40 32.54 18.15
C SER A 50 4.08 32.91 19.61
N MET A 51 3.99 31.92 20.50
CA MET A 51 3.66 32.09 21.92
C MET A 51 4.86 31.78 22.81
N PRO A 52 4.97 32.39 24.00
CA PRO A 52 5.96 32.01 25.00
C PRO A 52 5.62 30.62 25.55
N VAL A 53 6.17 29.60 24.90
CA VAL A 53 5.95 28.19 25.21
C VAL A 53 7.26 27.53 25.61
N THR A 54 7.20 26.70 26.63
CA THR A 54 8.26 25.75 26.96
C THR A 54 7.74 24.35 26.75
N ALA A 55 8.62 23.36 26.73
CA ALA A 55 8.19 21.97 26.71
C ALA A 55 9.03 21.08 27.61
N ASP A 56 8.36 20.09 28.18
CA ASP A 56 8.96 19.00 28.94
C ASP A 56 8.91 17.70 28.12
N VAL A 57 9.92 16.86 28.27
CA VAL A 57 9.96 15.52 27.65
C VAL A 57 9.92 14.46 28.75
N SER A 58 9.07 13.44 28.60
CA SER A 58 9.01 12.33 29.56
C SER A 58 10.27 11.47 29.57
N ASP A 59 10.94 11.33 28.42
CA ASP A 59 12.19 10.59 28.26
C ASP A 59 13.22 11.40 27.45
N PRO A 60 14.17 12.08 28.14
CA PRO A 60 15.27 12.83 27.53
C PRO A 60 16.29 11.98 26.76
N GLY A 61 16.28 10.67 26.94
CA GLY A 61 17.10 9.72 26.19
C GLY A 61 16.62 9.58 24.75
N ILE A 62 15.32 9.74 24.51
CA ILE A 62 14.68 9.67 23.18
C ILE A 62 14.67 11.03 22.48
N LEU A 63 14.30 12.09 23.20
CA LEU A 63 14.10 13.42 22.64
C LEU A 63 14.75 14.49 23.51
N HIS A 64 15.59 15.32 22.90
CA HIS A 64 16.25 16.44 23.56
C HIS A 64 15.68 17.76 23.05
N ILE A 65 15.22 18.61 23.95
CA ILE A 65 14.79 19.97 23.61
C ILE A 65 16.02 20.86 23.70
N THR A 66 16.24 21.65 22.66
CA THR A 66 17.22 22.73 22.69
C THR A 66 16.43 24.03 22.73
N GLU A 67 16.47 24.70 23.88
CA GLU A 67 16.13 26.11 23.92
C GLU A 67 17.25 26.85 23.18
N SER A 68 16.89 27.71 22.24
CA SER A 68 17.85 28.57 21.56
C SER A 68 18.66 29.35 22.60
N ASP A 69 19.97 29.08 22.73
CA ASP A 69 20.88 29.77 23.66
C ASP A 69 20.93 31.31 23.46
N GLN A 70 20.27 31.84 22.42
CA GLN A 70 20.06 33.29 22.26
C GLN A 70 18.93 33.88 23.12
N ALA A 71 18.26 33.06 23.94
CA ALA A 71 17.10 33.46 24.74
C ALA A 71 17.38 34.47 25.88
N GLN A 72 18.65 34.79 26.20
CA GLN A 72 18.96 35.75 27.26
C GLN A 72 19.22 37.19 26.78
N ASN A 73 19.47 37.44 25.49
CA ASN A 73 20.01 38.74 25.04
C ASN A 73 19.21 39.50 23.98
N SER A 74 18.00 39.06 23.61
CA SER A 74 17.11 39.87 22.78
C SER A 74 15.72 39.91 23.39
N GLY A 75 15.18 41.12 23.61
CA GLY A 75 13.87 41.36 24.24
C GLY A 75 12.65 40.87 23.43
N ASN A 76 12.82 39.85 22.58
CA ASN A 76 11.76 39.23 21.79
C ASN A 76 11.36 37.89 22.44
N SER A 77 10.15 37.82 22.99
CA SER A 77 9.67 36.71 23.83
C SER A 77 9.17 35.48 23.04
N HIS A 78 9.48 35.38 21.76
CA HIS A 78 8.88 34.41 20.83
C HIS A 78 9.95 33.56 20.15
N HIS A 79 10.36 32.48 20.81
CA HIS A 79 11.33 31.54 20.27
C HIS A 79 10.65 30.26 19.78
N PRO A 80 11.03 29.75 18.60
CA PRO A 80 10.49 28.50 18.09
C PRO A 80 11.04 27.32 18.90
N LEU A 81 10.14 26.44 19.36
CA LEU A 81 10.53 25.25 20.10
C LEU A 81 11.27 24.29 19.17
N THR A 82 12.53 23.99 19.48
CA THR A 82 13.40 23.13 18.67
C THR A 82 13.78 21.89 19.46
N PHE A 83 13.73 20.72 18.82
CA PHE A 83 14.11 19.47 19.44
C PHE A 83 14.84 18.54 18.46
N PHE A 84 15.65 17.66 19.04
CA PHE A 84 16.48 16.68 18.38
C PHE A 84 16.18 15.28 18.88
N THR A 85 16.04 14.33 17.95
CA THR A 85 15.78 12.92 18.28
C THR A 85 17.08 12.15 18.50
N LYS A 86 17.25 11.51 19.65
CA LYS A 86 18.48 10.80 20.04
C LYS A 86 18.41 9.30 19.76
N THR A 87 17.38 8.61 20.26
CA THR A 87 17.19 7.16 20.13
C THR A 87 15.79 6.84 19.62
N ALA A 88 15.63 5.69 18.97
CA ALA A 88 14.32 5.23 18.53
C ALA A 88 13.45 4.82 19.74
N GLY A 89 12.17 5.17 19.71
CA GLY A 89 11.24 4.92 20.82
C GLY A 89 10.02 5.85 20.81
N LYS A 90 9.17 5.70 21.84
CA LYS A 90 8.00 6.55 22.09
C LYS A 90 8.27 7.42 23.31
N THR A 91 8.01 8.71 23.21
CA THR A 91 8.06 9.65 24.34
C THR A 91 6.92 10.65 24.27
N TRP A 92 6.67 11.39 25.34
CA TRP A 92 5.65 12.43 25.40
C TRP A 92 6.30 13.80 25.51
N LEU A 93 5.89 14.72 24.64
CA LEU A 93 6.20 16.13 24.69
C LEU A 93 5.02 16.88 25.32
N THR A 94 5.23 17.51 26.47
CA THR A 94 4.24 18.35 27.13
C THR A 94 4.57 19.81 26.91
N VAL A 95 3.76 20.50 26.12
CA VAL A 95 3.89 21.94 25.84
C VAL A 95 3.18 22.73 26.93
N ARG A 96 3.88 23.69 27.52
CA ARG A 96 3.36 24.60 28.53
C ARG A 96 3.36 26.03 28.03
N LEU A 97 2.30 26.77 28.37
CA LEU A 97 2.22 28.20 28.16
C LEU A 97 2.81 28.93 29.37
N PHE A 98 3.64 29.95 29.13
CA PHE A 98 4.34 30.73 30.17
C PHE A 98 5.11 29.87 31.19
N GLY A 99 5.65 28.72 30.77
CA GLY A 99 6.40 27.82 31.66
C GLY A 99 5.56 26.99 32.64
N THR A 100 4.25 27.24 32.74
CA THR A 100 3.46 26.78 33.90
C THR A 100 2.27 25.94 33.49
N PHE A 101 1.40 26.46 32.63
CA PHE A 101 0.12 25.83 32.30
C PHE A 101 0.26 24.81 31.15
N PRO A 102 0.04 23.50 31.38
CA PRO A 102 0.13 22.51 30.32
C PRO A 102 -1.05 22.68 29.35
N ILE A 103 -0.74 23.06 28.10
CA ILE A 103 -1.75 23.33 27.07
C ILE A 103 -1.91 22.16 26.10
N LYS A 104 -0.88 21.34 25.91
CA LYS A 104 -0.92 20.19 25.01
C LYS A 104 0.05 19.11 25.44
N LYS A 105 -0.37 17.85 25.31
CA LYS A 105 0.50 16.68 25.43
C LYS A 105 0.49 15.94 24.09
N VAL A 106 1.66 15.70 23.52
CA VAL A 106 1.84 15.15 22.17
C VAL A 106 2.76 13.96 22.22
N GLN A 107 2.35 12.88 21.57
CA GLN A 107 3.20 11.69 21.46
C GLN A 107 4.25 11.93 20.39
N VAL A 108 5.51 11.65 20.71
CA VAL A 108 6.62 11.70 19.77
C VAL A 108 7.10 10.27 19.54
N GLN A 109 6.96 9.80 18.30
CA GLN A 109 7.46 8.51 17.84
C GLN A 109 8.73 8.73 17.04
N VAL A 110 9.84 8.20 17.54
CA VAL A 110 11.14 8.21 16.86
C VAL A 110 11.39 6.84 16.23
N TYR A 111 11.58 6.81 14.92
CA TYR A 111 11.92 5.61 14.15
C TYR A 111 13.45 5.51 14.00
N PRO A 112 14.02 4.29 13.92
CA PRO A 112 15.43 4.13 13.56
C PRO A 112 15.70 4.71 12.16
N LYS A 113 16.93 5.20 11.91
CA LYS A 113 17.33 5.66 10.57
C LYS A 113 17.15 4.54 9.56
N LEU A 114 16.14 4.66 8.70
CA LEU A 114 15.83 3.68 7.69
C LEU A 114 16.32 4.13 6.32
N LYS A 115 17.01 3.23 5.64
CA LYS A 115 17.47 3.41 4.27
C LYS A 115 17.21 2.14 3.49
N VAL A 116 16.77 2.28 2.25
CA VAL A 116 16.50 1.17 1.32
C VAL A 116 17.10 1.49 -0.04
N ILE A 117 17.32 0.47 -0.84
CA ILE A 117 17.75 0.63 -2.24
C ILE A 117 16.50 0.77 -3.09
N PRO A 118 16.29 1.90 -3.79
CA PRO A 118 15.21 2.02 -4.77
C PRO A 118 15.40 1.03 -5.90
N GLY A 119 14.30 0.39 -6.32
CA GLY A 119 14.30 -0.49 -7.47
C GLY A 119 14.18 0.27 -8.79
N GLY A 120 13.04 0.08 -9.45
CA GLY A 120 12.73 0.58 -10.79
C GLY A 120 12.84 -0.50 -11.87
N GLN A 121 13.43 -1.66 -11.56
CA GLN A 121 13.55 -2.80 -12.48
C GLN A 121 12.18 -3.37 -12.84
N SER A 122 12.02 -3.74 -14.12
CA SER A 122 10.87 -4.55 -14.55
C SER A 122 11.03 -5.97 -14.03
N ILE A 123 9.97 -6.50 -13.42
CA ILE A 123 9.92 -7.86 -12.90
C ILE A 123 8.73 -8.61 -13.47
N GLY A 124 8.92 -9.89 -13.72
CA GLY A 124 7.84 -10.83 -13.96
C GLY A 124 7.33 -11.36 -12.63
N VAL A 125 6.02 -11.25 -12.41
CA VAL A 125 5.35 -11.76 -11.21
C VAL A 125 4.65 -13.05 -11.60
N LYS A 126 4.97 -14.16 -10.96
CA LYS A 126 4.24 -15.44 -11.08
C LYS A 126 3.74 -15.84 -9.70
N LEU A 127 2.43 -15.84 -9.53
CA LEU A 127 1.77 -16.05 -8.26
C LEU A 127 0.81 -17.23 -8.39
N ARG A 128 0.89 -18.17 -7.46
CA ARG A 128 -0.03 -19.31 -7.37
C ARG A 128 -0.92 -19.13 -6.14
N SER A 129 -2.20 -19.38 -6.34
CA SER A 129 -3.19 -19.28 -5.27
C SER A 129 -3.08 -20.42 -4.27
N LYS A 130 -3.51 -20.15 -3.03
CA LYS A 130 -3.75 -21.17 -2.02
C LYS A 130 -5.05 -21.91 -2.34
N GLY A 131 -4.94 -22.93 -3.17
CA GLY A 131 -6.08 -23.65 -3.74
C GLY A 131 -6.44 -23.14 -5.13
N VAL A 132 -7.53 -23.66 -5.69
CA VAL A 132 -7.96 -23.38 -7.06
C VAL A 132 -9.16 -22.43 -7.04
N ILE A 133 -9.04 -21.30 -7.73
CA ILE A 133 -10.06 -20.24 -7.80
C ILE A 133 -11.13 -20.63 -8.81
N VAL A 134 -12.39 -20.46 -8.45
CA VAL A 134 -13.53 -20.54 -9.36
C VAL A 134 -13.73 -19.18 -10.04
N VAL A 135 -13.51 -19.13 -11.35
CA VAL A 135 -13.64 -17.91 -12.17
C VAL A 135 -14.93 -17.87 -12.98
N GLY A 136 -15.68 -18.98 -13.01
CA GLY A 136 -16.95 -19.05 -13.73
C GLY A 136 -17.57 -20.43 -13.71
N HIS A 137 -18.72 -20.53 -14.34
CA HIS A 137 -19.44 -21.78 -14.55
C HIS A 137 -19.62 -22.04 -16.04
N HIS A 138 -19.68 -23.31 -16.42
CA HIS A 138 -20.14 -23.72 -17.74
C HIS A 138 -21.18 -24.83 -17.63
N ARG A 139 -22.10 -24.82 -18.59
CA ARG A 139 -23.09 -25.89 -18.75
C ARG A 139 -22.42 -27.14 -19.29
N VAL A 140 -22.90 -28.30 -18.85
CA VAL A 140 -22.44 -29.61 -19.31
C VAL A 140 -23.50 -30.21 -20.24
N GLN A 141 -23.10 -30.85 -21.33
CA GLN A 141 -24.04 -31.54 -22.22
C GLN A 141 -24.17 -33.00 -21.82
N THR A 142 -25.36 -33.42 -21.40
CA THR A 142 -25.63 -34.79 -20.96
C THR A 142 -26.87 -35.32 -21.66
N GLY A 143 -26.76 -36.46 -22.36
CA GLY A 143 -27.91 -37.14 -22.96
C GLY A 143 -28.73 -36.32 -23.97
N GLY A 144 -28.12 -35.36 -24.68
CA GLY A 144 -28.79 -34.50 -25.65
C GLY A 144 -29.38 -33.20 -25.10
N TYR A 145 -29.30 -32.96 -23.78
CA TYR A 145 -29.77 -31.75 -23.13
C TYR A 145 -28.61 -30.98 -22.47
N GLN A 146 -28.68 -29.64 -22.47
CA GLN A 146 -27.78 -28.83 -21.66
C GLN A 146 -28.25 -28.82 -20.21
N VAL A 147 -27.43 -29.36 -19.31
CA VAL A 147 -27.70 -29.35 -17.88
C VAL A 147 -27.01 -28.14 -17.25
N LYS A 148 -27.64 -27.59 -16.21
CA LYS A 148 -27.05 -26.55 -15.35
C LYS A 148 -25.70 -27.04 -14.80
N SER A 149 -24.75 -26.14 -14.58
CA SER A 149 -23.44 -26.49 -14.02
C SER A 149 -23.62 -27.28 -12.70
N PRO A 150 -23.04 -28.49 -12.56
CA PRO A 150 -23.11 -29.24 -11.32
C PRO A 150 -22.60 -28.44 -10.12
N ALA A 151 -21.57 -27.62 -10.32
CA ALA A 151 -21.02 -26.76 -9.29
C ALA A 151 -21.93 -25.61 -8.89
N GLU A 152 -22.66 -25.03 -9.85
CA GLU A 152 -23.65 -24.00 -9.54
C GLU A 152 -24.79 -24.59 -8.69
N THR A 153 -25.23 -25.81 -8.99
CA THR A 153 -26.23 -26.54 -8.19
C THR A 153 -25.71 -26.86 -6.78
N ALA A 154 -24.40 -27.06 -6.61
CA ALA A 154 -23.75 -27.33 -5.33
C ALA A 154 -23.43 -26.07 -4.49
N ASP A 155 -23.95 -24.89 -4.87
CA ASP A 155 -23.63 -23.58 -4.30
C ASP A 155 -22.13 -23.24 -4.32
N ILE A 156 -21.38 -23.70 -5.33
CA ILE A 156 -20.00 -23.22 -5.57
C ILE A 156 -20.11 -21.97 -6.43
N ARG A 157 -19.47 -20.87 -6.03
CA ARG A 157 -19.62 -19.55 -6.62
C ARG A 157 -18.29 -19.00 -7.16
N VAL A 158 -18.39 -18.06 -8.09
CA VAL A 158 -17.24 -17.27 -8.55
C VAL A 158 -16.59 -16.60 -7.35
N GLY A 159 -15.25 -16.71 -7.26
CA GLY A 159 -14.45 -16.22 -6.14
C GLY A 159 -14.20 -17.24 -5.02
N ASP A 160 -14.82 -18.43 -5.06
CA ASP A 160 -14.50 -19.51 -4.13
C ASP A 160 -13.11 -20.11 -4.44
N TYR A 161 -12.39 -20.47 -3.38
CA TYR A 161 -11.16 -21.27 -3.50
C TYR A 161 -11.45 -22.72 -3.13
N LEU A 162 -11.32 -23.64 -4.07
CA LEU A 162 -11.33 -25.07 -3.80
C LEU A 162 -10.01 -25.45 -3.13
N VAL A 163 -10.07 -25.92 -1.89
CA VAL A 163 -8.87 -26.22 -1.09
C VAL A 163 -8.70 -27.71 -0.82
N GLU A 164 -9.78 -28.48 -0.78
CA GLU A 164 -9.74 -29.95 -0.63
C GLU A 164 -10.88 -30.61 -1.39
N LEU A 165 -10.63 -31.79 -1.96
CA LEU A 165 -11.63 -32.67 -2.57
C LEU A 165 -11.46 -34.09 -2.01
N ASN A 166 -12.52 -34.68 -1.47
CA ASN A 166 -12.49 -35.98 -0.80
C ASN A 166 -11.38 -36.11 0.26
N GLY A 167 -11.10 -35.01 0.98
CA GLY A 167 -10.02 -34.93 1.98
C GLY A 167 -8.61 -34.80 1.41
N GLN A 168 -8.45 -34.79 0.08
CA GLN A 168 -7.16 -34.55 -0.58
C GLN A 168 -6.97 -33.04 -0.81
N PRO A 169 -5.82 -32.44 -0.41
CA PRO A 169 -5.53 -31.05 -0.69
C PRO A 169 -5.50 -30.76 -2.19
N VAL A 170 -6.13 -29.66 -2.59
CA VAL A 170 -6.12 -29.14 -3.96
C VAL A 170 -5.27 -27.89 -3.99
N ARG A 171 -4.25 -27.89 -4.85
CA ARG A 171 -3.35 -26.75 -5.06
C ARG A 171 -3.30 -26.32 -6.53
N ARG A 172 -3.57 -27.23 -7.45
CA ARG A 172 -3.52 -27.01 -8.89
C ARG A 172 -4.78 -27.49 -9.58
N VAL A 173 -5.03 -26.95 -10.78
CA VAL A 173 -6.13 -27.39 -11.65
C VAL A 173 -6.04 -28.88 -11.97
N GLU A 174 -4.83 -29.42 -12.09
CA GLU A 174 -4.61 -30.86 -12.29
C GLU A 174 -5.10 -31.70 -11.11
N ASP A 175 -4.99 -31.20 -9.88
CA ASP A 175 -5.44 -31.94 -8.68
C ASP A 175 -6.97 -32.12 -8.72
N VAL A 176 -7.70 -31.07 -9.12
CA VAL A 176 -9.16 -31.13 -9.33
C VAL A 176 -9.49 -32.16 -10.40
N SER A 177 -8.84 -32.07 -11.56
CA SER A 177 -9.09 -32.96 -12.70
C SER A 177 -8.85 -34.42 -12.32
N ASN A 178 -7.77 -34.71 -11.60
CA ASN A 178 -7.43 -36.06 -11.14
C ASN A 178 -8.48 -36.64 -10.17
N VAL A 179 -9.00 -35.82 -9.25
CA VAL A 179 -10.04 -36.29 -8.30
C VAL A 179 -11.36 -36.53 -9.02
N VAL A 180 -11.72 -35.68 -9.98
CA VAL A 180 -12.96 -35.81 -10.76
C VAL A 180 -12.93 -37.08 -11.61
N GLU A 181 -11.86 -37.32 -12.35
CA GLU A 181 -11.72 -38.52 -13.20
C GLU A 181 -11.74 -39.81 -12.37
N LYS A 182 -11.06 -39.84 -11.21
CA LYS A 182 -11.08 -41.00 -10.30
C LYS A 182 -12.44 -41.25 -9.67
N SER A 183 -13.22 -40.20 -9.42
CA SER A 183 -14.53 -40.30 -8.77
C SER A 183 -15.64 -40.69 -9.75
N GLY A 184 -15.50 -40.33 -11.03
CA GLY A 184 -16.54 -40.52 -12.03
C GLY A 184 -17.84 -39.82 -11.60
N MET A 185 -18.96 -40.54 -11.64
CA MET A 185 -20.27 -40.03 -11.16
C MET A 185 -20.48 -40.16 -9.65
N LYS A 186 -19.47 -40.58 -8.87
CA LYS A 186 -19.61 -40.64 -7.40
C LYS A 186 -19.59 -39.21 -6.82
N PRO A 187 -20.37 -38.94 -5.76
CA PRO A 187 -20.31 -37.65 -5.07
C PRO A 187 -18.91 -37.34 -4.55
N ILE A 188 -18.47 -36.10 -4.75
CA ILE A 188 -17.19 -35.56 -4.30
C ILE A 188 -17.47 -34.55 -3.19
N ARG A 189 -16.88 -34.76 -2.01
CA ARG A 189 -16.92 -33.80 -0.92
C ARG A 189 -15.92 -32.68 -1.20
N VAL A 190 -16.40 -31.45 -1.30
CA VAL A 190 -15.60 -30.25 -1.59
C VAL A 190 -15.46 -29.42 -0.34
N THR A 191 -14.23 -29.10 0.07
CA THR A 191 -13.97 -28.01 1.03
C THR A 191 -13.53 -26.78 0.24
N LEU A 192 -14.23 -25.66 0.44
CA LEU A 192 -13.93 -24.39 -0.20
C LEU A 192 -13.73 -23.26 0.81
N LEU A 193 -13.01 -22.22 0.43
CA LEU A 193 -12.94 -20.95 1.15
C LEU A 193 -13.78 -19.90 0.42
N ARG A 194 -14.72 -19.28 1.15
CA ARG A 194 -15.49 -18.11 0.73
C ARG A 194 -15.37 -17.05 1.81
N ASP A 195 -14.91 -15.85 1.46
CA ASP A 195 -14.70 -14.73 2.39
C ASP A 195 -13.85 -15.12 3.62
N GLY A 196 -12.81 -15.92 3.39
CA GLY A 196 -11.92 -16.44 4.44
C GLY A 196 -12.51 -17.56 5.31
N LYS A 197 -13.77 -17.95 5.11
CA LYS A 197 -14.44 -19.01 5.89
C LYS A 197 -14.44 -20.33 5.11
N ARG A 198 -14.13 -21.42 5.82
CA ARG A 198 -14.26 -22.78 5.27
C ARG A 198 -15.72 -23.18 5.18
N LYS A 199 -16.13 -23.69 4.02
CA LYS A 199 -17.42 -24.33 3.79
C LYS A 199 -17.20 -25.70 3.17
N THR A 200 -18.13 -26.62 3.41
CA THR A 200 -18.14 -27.93 2.77
C THR A 200 -19.43 -28.08 2.00
N THR A 201 -19.33 -28.58 0.77
CA THR A 201 -20.46 -28.98 -0.07
C THR A 201 -20.17 -30.33 -0.71
N THR A 202 -21.16 -30.94 -1.35
CA THR A 202 -21.00 -32.17 -2.12
C THR A 202 -21.41 -31.89 -3.56
N ILE A 203 -20.57 -32.30 -4.50
CA ILE A 203 -20.82 -32.15 -5.93
C ILE A 203 -20.72 -33.50 -6.62
N GLN A 204 -21.59 -33.75 -7.58
CA GLN A 204 -21.50 -34.92 -8.44
C GLN A 204 -21.07 -34.45 -9.83
N ALA A 205 -20.07 -35.10 -10.42
CA ALA A 205 -19.65 -34.79 -11.78
C ALA A 205 -20.63 -35.38 -12.80
N GLU A 206 -20.81 -34.67 -13.91
CA GLU A 206 -21.59 -35.12 -15.06
C GLU A 206 -20.64 -35.53 -16.19
N ARG A 207 -21.02 -36.56 -16.97
CA ARG A 207 -20.22 -36.99 -18.12
C ARG A 207 -20.64 -36.17 -19.35
N ASP A 208 -19.73 -35.35 -19.85
CA ASP A 208 -19.98 -34.54 -21.04
C ASP A 208 -19.99 -35.42 -22.30
N VAL A 209 -21.05 -35.33 -23.10
CA VAL A 209 -21.21 -36.17 -24.31
C VAL A 209 -20.21 -35.83 -25.41
N LYS A 210 -19.68 -34.60 -25.41
CA LYS A 210 -18.84 -34.07 -26.49
C LYS A 210 -17.40 -34.56 -26.40
N ASP A 211 -16.86 -34.70 -25.20
CA ASP A 211 -15.48 -35.17 -24.96
C ASP A 211 -15.38 -36.44 -24.10
N GLN A 212 -16.52 -37.00 -23.67
CA GLN A 212 -16.63 -38.22 -22.87
C GLN A 212 -15.95 -38.14 -21.50
N ARG A 213 -15.69 -36.92 -20.98
CA ARG A 213 -15.04 -36.70 -19.67
C ARG A 213 -16.01 -36.28 -18.59
N TYR A 214 -15.61 -36.51 -17.34
CA TYR A 214 -16.36 -36.05 -16.17
C TYR A 214 -16.08 -34.57 -15.90
N ARG A 215 -17.15 -33.78 -15.76
CA ARG A 215 -17.10 -32.32 -15.60
C ARG A 215 -17.89 -31.88 -14.37
N LEU A 216 -17.31 -30.93 -13.64
CA LEU A 216 -17.99 -30.22 -12.54
C LEU A 216 -18.72 -28.95 -13.03
N GLY A 217 -18.57 -28.57 -14.31
CA GLY A 217 -19.16 -27.35 -14.85
C GLY A 217 -18.50 -26.06 -14.34
N LEU A 218 -17.19 -26.09 -14.05
CA LEU A 218 -16.42 -24.96 -13.52
C LEU A 218 -15.40 -24.45 -14.54
N TYR A 219 -15.22 -23.13 -14.58
CA TYR A 219 -13.97 -22.51 -15.02
C TYR A 219 -13.12 -22.23 -13.80
N ILE A 220 -11.90 -22.75 -13.81
CA ILE A 220 -10.97 -22.69 -12.67
C ILE A 220 -9.58 -22.25 -13.08
N ARG A 221 -8.89 -21.57 -12.17
CA ARG A 221 -7.48 -21.16 -12.31
C ARG A 221 -6.76 -21.32 -10.97
N ASP A 222 -5.46 -21.55 -11.01
CA ASP A 222 -4.62 -21.67 -9.82
C ASP A 222 -3.46 -20.66 -9.80
N SER A 223 -3.33 -19.84 -10.84
CA SER A 223 -2.19 -18.93 -11.00
C SER A 223 -2.54 -17.64 -11.72
N ALA A 224 -1.76 -16.61 -11.44
CA ALA A 224 -1.75 -15.34 -12.15
C ALA A 224 -0.31 -14.95 -12.47
N ALA A 225 -0.13 -14.35 -13.64
CA ALA A 225 1.15 -13.82 -14.06
C ALA A 225 0.98 -12.42 -14.64
N GLY A 226 1.99 -11.58 -14.46
CA GLY A 226 1.98 -10.22 -14.98
C GLY A 226 3.34 -9.56 -14.91
N VAL A 227 3.42 -8.36 -15.44
CA VAL A 227 4.61 -7.52 -15.41
C VAL A 227 4.40 -6.41 -14.39
N GLY A 228 5.44 -6.13 -13.62
CA GLY A 228 5.44 -5.05 -12.65
C GLY A 228 6.80 -4.42 -12.47
N THR A 229 6.90 -3.55 -11.46
CA THR A 229 8.14 -2.87 -11.11
C THR A 229 8.53 -3.16 -9.66
N LEU A 230 9.80 -3.48 -9.44
CA LEU A 230 10.40 -3.58 -8.11
C LEU A 230 10.47 -2.18 -7.49
N THR A 231 9.92 -1.99 -6.29
CA THR A 231 9.89 -0.68 -5.64
C THR A 231 11.11 -0.43 -4.75
N PHE A 232 11.40 -1.36 -3.85
CA PHE A 232 12.52 -1.21 -2.95
C PHE A 232 13.09 -2.55 -2.54
N PHE A 233 14.33 -2.51 -2.07
CA PHE A 233 15.00 -3.61 -1.40
C PHE A 233 15.67 -3.10 -0.12
N ASP A 234 15.39 -3.76 1.01
CA ASP A 234 16.11 -3.57 2.27
C ASP A 234 17.25 -4.59 2.36
N PRO A 235 18.52 -4.18 2.18
CA PRO A 235 19.66 -5.09 2.23
C PRO A 235 19.96 -5.62 3.63
N LYS A 236 19.40 -5.04 4.70
CA LYS A 236 19.62 -5.55 6.07
C LYS A 236 18.76 -6.76 6.37
N GLN A 237 17.51 -6.73 5.91
CA GLN A 237 16.51 -7.77 6.18
C GLN A 237 16.31 -8.72 5.00
N HIS A 238 16.93 -8.44 3.85
CA HIS A 238 16.74 -9.15 2.59
C HIS A 238 15.26 -9.18 2.14
N VAL A 239 14.55 -8.08 2.42
CA VAL A 239 13.12 -7.92 2.12
C VAL A 239 12.95 -6.96 0.97
N TYR A 240 11.99 -7.24 0.09
CA TYR A 240 11.63 -6.35 -1.01
C TYR A 240 10.13 -6.05 -1.04
N GLY A 241 9.77 -4.98 -1.74
CA GLY A 241 8.39 -4.68 -2.11
C GLY A 241 8.27 -4.28 -3.59
N ALA A 242 7.14 -4.61 -4.20
CA ALA A 242 6.85 -4.33 -5.60
C ALA A 242 5.35 -4.02 -5.86
N LEU A 243 5.05 -3.49 -7.05
CA LEU A 243 3.72 -3.13 -7.58
C LEU A 243 3.00 -1.94 -6.90
N GLY A 244 3.06 -1.82 -5.58
CA GLY A 244 2.33 -0.76 -4.88
C GLY A 244 0.81 -0.99 -4.78
N HIS A 245 0.29 -2.12 -5.26
CA HIS A 245 -1.12 -2.52 -5.16
C HIS A 245 -1.29 -4.04 -5.09
N VAL A 246 -2.48 -4.48 -4.67
CA VAL A 246 -2.87 -5.89 -4.63
C VAL A 246 -2.95 -6.52 -6.01
N VAL A 247 -2.49 -7.76 -6.14
CA VAL A 247 -2.73 -8.61 -7.31
C VAL A 247 -4.09 -9.29 -7.14
N THR A 248 -4.99 -9.02 -8.09
CA THR A 248 -6.32 -9.62 -8.14
C THR A 248 -6.42 -10.59 -9.31
N ASP A 249 -7.33 -11.55 -9.21
CA ASP A 249 -7.75 -12.30 -10.38
C ASP A 249 -8.63 -11.41 -11.29
N LEU A 250 -8.41 -11.48 -12.61
CA LEU A 250 -9.03 -10.57 -13.58
C LEU A 250 -10.53 -10.80 -13.75
N ASP A 251 -10.99 -12.04 -13.58
CA ASP A 251 -12.39 -12.41 -13.80
C ASP A 251 -13.24 -12.15 -12.55
N THR A 252 -12.66 -12.35 -11.36
CA THR A 252 -13.36 -12.20 -10.08
C THR A 252 -13.13 -10.86 -9.39
N GLY A 253 -12.05 -10.15 -9.71
CA GLY A 253 -11.61 -8.95 -9.00
C GLY A 253 -11.13 -9.20 -7.56
N HIS A 254 -11.09 -10.46 -7.10
CA HIS A 254 -10.73 -10.80 -5.74
C HIS A 254 -9.19 -10.86 -5.57
N PRO A 255 -8.64 -10.43 -4.43
CA PRO A 255 -7.24 -10.62 -4.10
C PRO A 255 -6.84 -12.09 -4.18
N ILE A 256 -5.70 -12.37 -4.81
CA ILE A 256 -5.16 -13.72 -4.87
C ILE A 256 -4.54 -14.08 -3.52
N LEU A 257 -5.09 -15.10 -2.86
CA LEU A 257 -4.51 -15.67 -1.65
C LEU A 257 -3.21 -16.38 -1.98
N VAL A 258 -2.07 -15.88 -1.51
CA VAL A 258 -0.75 -16.44 -1.85
C VAL A 258 -0.61 -17.87 -1.29
N GLY A 259 -0.39 -18.84 -2.18
CA GLY A 259 0.07 -20.18 -1.85
C GLY A 259 1.59 -20.28 -1.98
N ASP A 260 2.08 -19.98 -3.19
CA ASP A 260 3.49 -19.84 -3.55
C ASP A 260 3.61 -18.77 -4.64
N GLY A 261 4.80 -18.21 -4.81
CA GLY A 261 5.03 -17.27 -5.88
C GLY A 261 6.49 -16.91 -5.99
N LYS A 262 6.87 -16.42 -7.17
CA LYS A 262 8.22 -16.01 -7.49
C LYS A 262 8.20 -14.75 -8.35
N ILE A 263 9.23 -13.95 -8.16
CA ILE A 263 9.58 -12.87 -9.08
C ILE A 263 10.78 -13.29 -9.92
N VAL A 264 10.75 -12.94 -11.20
CA VAL A 264 11.80 -13.21 -12.19
C VAL A 264 12.15 -11.93 -12.93
N GLU A 265 13.29 -11.92 -13.62
CA GLU A 265 13.65 -10.80 -14.47
C GLU A 265 12.68 -10.67 -15.65
N SER A 266 12.45 -9.43 -16.07
CA SER A 266 11.57 -9.10 -17.18
C SER A 266 12.27 -8.11 -18.11
N ASN A 267 12.25 -8.41 -19.39
CA ASN A 267 12.83 -7.56 -20.43
C ASN A 267 11.72 -6.91 -21.25
N VAL A 268 11.64 -5.58 -21.18
CA VAL A 268 10.65 -4.78 -21.91
C VAL A 268 11.03 -4.76 -23.39
N THR A 269 10.17 -5.33 -24.23
CA THR A 269 10.40 -5.43 -25.68
C THR A 269 9.79 -4.26 -26.43
N SER A 270 8.65 -3.75 -25.96
CA SER A 270 7.96 -2.60 -26.56
C SER A 270 6.99 -1.95 -25.58
N ILE A 271 6.56 -0.74 -25.91
CA ILE A 271 5.50 -0.03 -25.19
C ILE A 271 4.31 0.14 -26.12
N GLN A 272 3.13 -0.29 -25.65
CA GLN A 272 1.88 0.19 -26.19
C GLN A 272 1.56 1.52 -25.51
N LYS A 273 1.53 2.59 -26.31
CA LYS A 273 1.28 3.94 -25.84
C LYS A 273 -0.13 4.04 -25.25
N GLY A 274 -0.27 4.73 -24.11
CA GLY A 274 -1.56 5.03 -23.50
C GLY A 274 -2.18 6.30 -24.07
N GLU A 275 -3.50 6.29 -24.22
CA GLU A 275 -4.31 7.40 -24.71
C GLU A 275 -5.52 7.60 -23.78
N SER A 276 -6.25 8.71 -23.95
CA SER A 276 -7.44 8.96 -23.14
C SER A 276 -8.49 7.88 -23.41
N GLY A 277 -8.92 7.18 -22.35
CA GLY A 277 -9.87 6.07 -22.43
C GLY A 277 -9.21 4.69 -22.62
N GLU A 278 -7.97 4.63 -23.10
CA GLU A 278 -7.24 3.39 -23.37
C GLU A 278 -5.88 3.37 -22.65
N PRO A 279 -5.78 2.68 -21.49
CA PRO A 279 -4.51 2.55 -20.80
C PRO A 279 -3.45 1.86 -21.68
N GLY A 280 -2.25 2.43 -21.72
CA GLY A 280 -1.12 1.80 -22.38
C GLY A 280 -0.57 0.62 -21.57
N GLU A 281 0.38 -0.12 -22.15
CA GLU A 281 0.95 -1.33 -21.55
C GLU A 281 2.44 -1.49 -21.87
N LYS A 282 3.21 -1.95 -20.87
CA LYS A 282 4.56 -2.48 -21.10
C LYS A 282 4.48 -3.92 -21.60
N ARG A 283 4.89 -4.16 -22.85
CA ARG A 283 5.06 -5.52 -23.36
C ARG A 283 6.45 -6.01 -22.99
N ALA A 284 6.50 -7.07 -22.19
CA ALA A 284 7.74 -7.64 -21.72
C ALA A 284 7.70 -9.16 -21.78
N ILE A 285 8.88 -9.76 -21.89
CA ILE A 285 9.08 -11.19 -21.82
C ILE A 285 9.82 -11.53 -20.53
N PHE A 286 9.48 -12.67 -19.93
CA PHE A 286 10.22 -13.16 -18.77
C PHE A 286 11.59 -13.65 -19.24
N PHE A 287 12.61 -12.94 -18.81
CA PHE A 287 13.98 -13.23 -19.18
C PHE A 287 14.53 -14.26 -18.18
N GLN A 288 15.13 -15.34 -18.69
CA GLN A 288 15.74 -16.38 -17.86
C GLN A 288 14.79 -16.89 -16.75
N GLU A 289 13.67 -17.54 -17.10
CA GLU A 289 12.66 -17.97 -16.11
C GLU A 289 13.16 -18.87 -14.97
N ASN A 290 14.34 -19.48 -15.15
CA ASN A 290 15.03 -20.31 -14.17
C ASN A 290 15.80 -19.47 -13.14
N GLN A 291 16.10 -18.20 -13.42
CA GLN A 291 16.76 -17.26 -12.53
C GLN A 291 15.71 -16.53 -11.69
N VAL A 292 15.38 -17.14 -10.56
CA VAL A 292 14.46 -16.57 -9.57
C VAL A 292 15.15 -15.43 -8.83
N LEU A 293 14.53 -14.25 -8.84
CA LEU A 293 15.02 -13.10 -8.07
C LEU A 293 14.64 -13.23 -6.59
N GLY A 294 13.42 -13.68 -6.32
CA GLY A 294 12.88 -13.76 -4.98
C GLY A 294 11.54 -14.50 -4.91
N ASN A 295 11.12 -14.82 -3.70
CA ASN A 295 9.81 -15.42 -3.45
C ASN A 295 8.73 -14.35 -3.24
N ILE A 296 7.47 -14.75 -3.29
CA ILE A 296 6.33 -13.91 -2.91
C ILE A 296 5.70 -14.55 -1.68
N LYS A 297 5.72 -13.83 -0.55
CA LYS A 297 5.13 -14.30 0.72
C LYS A 297 3.79 -13.62 1.02
N GLN A 298 3.61 -12.40 0.56
CA GLN A 298 2.43 -11.59 0.84
C GLN A 298 1.94 -10.88 -0.41
N ASN A 299 0.62 -10.77 -0.51
CA ASN A 299 -0.10 -9.98 -1.49
C ASN A 299 -1.11 -9.13 -0.72
N THR A 300 -0.91 -7.82 -0.73
CA THR A 300 -1.58 -6.87 0.15
C THR A 300 -2.14 -5.70 -0.66
N PRO A 301 -2.99 -4.84 -0.09
CA PRO A 301 -3.41 -3.60 -0.74
C PRO A 301 -2.26 -2.68 -1.18
N PHE A 302 -1.06 -2.81 -0.61
CA PHE A 302 0.10 -1.95 -0.89
C PHE A 302 1.17 -2.61 -1.75
N GLY A 303 0.95 -3.82 -2.24
CA GLY A 303 1.91 -4.52 -3.10
C GLY A 303 2.13 -5.98 -2.73
N ILE A 304 3.11 -6.56 -3.40
CA ILE A 304 3.65 -7.88 -3.08
C ILE A 304 4.96 -7.74 -2.33
N PHE A 305 5.18 -8.64 -1.37
CA PHE A 305 6.37 -8.64 -0.52
C PHE A 305 6.92 -10.05 -0.35
N GLY A 306 8.24 -10.12 -0.17
CA GLY A 306 8.93 -11.38 0.02
C GLY A 306 10.40 -11.17 0.32
N GLN A 307 11.17 -12.24 0.13
CA GLN A 307 12.60 -12.26 0.31
C GLN A 307 13.31 -12.31 -1.04
N MET A 308 14.44 -11.60 -1.10
CA MET A 308 15.32 -11.52 -2.25
C MET A 308 16.76 -11.40 -1.76
N GLU A 309 17.69 -12.10 -2.39
CA GLU A 309 19.09 -12.10 -1.95
C GLU A 309 19.80 -10.80 -2.34
N LYS A 310 19.60 -10.39 -3.59
CA LYS A 310 20.22 -9.21 -4.18
C LYS A 310 19.25 -8.50 -5.10
N ILE A 311 19.39 -7.18 -5.21
CA ILE A 311 18.71 -6.42 -6.25
C ILE A 311 19.26 -6.83 -7.64
N PRO A 312 18.42 -6.89 -8.68
CA PRO A 312 18.90 -7.15 -10.03
C PRO A 312 19.83 -6.03 -10.52
N ASP A 313 20.72 -6.37 -11.44
CA ASP A 313 21.63 -5.42 -12.09
C ASP A 313 20.83 -4.36 -12.90
N ASN A 314 21.53 -3.37 -13.47
CA ASN A 314 20.93 -2.26 -14.23
C ASN A 314 20.06 -1.29 -13.40
N GLY A 315 20.18 -1.34 -12.08
CA GLY A 315 19.62 -0.35 -11.18
C GLY A 315 20.26 1.03 -11.38
N LYS A 316 19.44 2.09 -11.26
CA LYS A 316 19.94 3.47 -11.26
C LYS A 316 20.60 3.83 -9.92
N TYR A 317 20.14 3.20 -8.84
CA TYR A 317 20.61 3.41 -7.48
C TYR A 317 21.17 2.10 -6.93
N ASN A 318 22.47 2.08 -6.62
CA ASN A 318 23.13 0.92 -6.03
C ASN A 318 23.49 1.14 -4.55
N LYS A 319 23.13 2.30 -4.00
CA LYS A 319 23.36 2.68 -2.60
C LYS A 319 22.03 2.95 -1.90
N PRO A 320 21.86 2.52 -0.64
CA PRO A 320 20.64 2.80 0.11
C PRO A 320 20.43 4.32 0.32
N ILE A 321 19.22 4.80 0.03
CA ILE A 321 18.78 6.17 0.28
C ILE A 321 17.80 6.22 1.46
N PRO A 322 17.70 7.35 2.19
CA PRO A 322 16.68 7.53 3.21
C PRO A 322 15.27 7.45 2.64
N ILE A 323 14.31 7.14 3.51
CA ILE A 323 12.88 7.19 3.18
C ILE A 323 12.23 8.42 3.82
N ALA A 324 11.08 8.84 3.29
CA ALA A 324 10.23 9.87 3.89
C ALA A 324 8.95 9.24 4.44
N LEU A 325 8.53 9.67 5.62
CA LEU A 325 7.19 9.36 6.13
C LEU A 325 6.14 10.19 5.37
N SER A 326 4.89 9.73 5.40
CA SER A 326 3.77 10.38 4.70
C SER A 326 3.60 11.87 5.04
N ASP A 327 3.92 12.31 6.26
CA ASP A 327 3.86 13.71 6.71
C ASP A 327 5.07 14.57 6.27
N GLN A 328 6.13 13.94 5.75
CA GLN A 328 7.30 14.63 5.20
C GLN A 328 7.19 14.89 3.69
N VAL A 329 6.24 14.25 3.01
CA VAL A 329 6.04 14.40 1.56
C VAL A 329 5.34 15.71 1.23
N LYS A 330 5.74 16.35 0.14
CA LYS A 330 5.22 17.66 -0.29
C LYS A 330 4.77 17.62 -1.74
N GLU A 331 3.82 18.50 -2.07
CA GLU A 331 3.48 18.80 -3.47
C GLU A 331 4.69 19.46 -4.16
N GLY A 332 4.80 19.26 -5.48
CA GLY A 332 5.88 19.80 -6.30
C GLY A 332 6.76 18.74 -6.99
N PRO A 333 7.97 19.10 -7.43
CA PRO A 333 8.78 18.26 -8.30
C PRO A 333 9.25 16.97 -7.60
N ALA A 334 9.19 15.87 -8.34
CA ALA A 334 9.69 14.57 -7.92
C ALA A 334 10.16 13.77 -9.14
N LYS A 335 10.64 12.55 -8.91
CA LYS A 335 11.11 11.67 -9.97
C LYS A 335 10.59 10.26 -9.78
N ILE A 336 10.40 9.55 -10.89
CA ILE A 336 10.13 8.11 -10.88
C ILE A 336 11.25 7.32 -11.51
N LEU A 337 11.46 6.09 -11.03
CA LEU A 337 12.37 5.13 -11.63
C LEU A 337 11.60 4.04 -12.35
N THR A 338 11.83 3.84 -13.64
CA THR A 338 11.13 2.80 -14.39
C THR A 338 11.91 2.37 -15.62
N VAL A 339 11.60 1.18 -16.13
CA VAL A 339 12.11 0.67 -17.41
C VAL A 339 11.07 0.89 -18.50
N VAL A 340 11.46 1.51 -19.61
CA VAL A 340 10.63 1.64 -20.82
C VAL A 340 11.16 0.80 -22.00
N GLU A 341 12.39 0.28 -21.89
CA GLU A 341 13.05 -0.45 -22.97
C GLU A 341 14.16 -1.34 -22.39
N GLY A 342 14.19 -2.61 -22.79
CA GLY A 342 15.14 -3.61 -22.30
C GLY A 342 14.99 -3.84 -20.79
N GLN A 343 16.10 -3.68 -20.06
CA GLN A 343 16.16 -3.84 -18.59
C GLN A 343 16.71 -2.59 -17.88
N LYS A 344 16.97 -1.51 -18.63
CA LYS A 344 17.67 -0.34 -18.10
C LYS A 344 16.71 0.53 -17.29
N VAL A 345 17.00 0.69 -16.00
CA VAL A 345 16.25 1.62 -15.15
C VAL A 345 16.66 3.05 -15.48
N GLU A 346 15.67 3.88 -15.81
CA GLU A 346 15.86 5.29 -16.08
C GLU A 346 15.05 6.14 -15.10
N GLU A 347 15.48 7.40 -14.97
CA GLU A 347 14.85 8.39 -14.10
C GLU A 347 14.06 9.38 -14.97
N TYR A 348 12.81 9.62 -14.60
CA TYR A 348 11.89 10.53 -15.29
C TYR A 348 11.26 11.51 -14.32
N ASN A 349 11.16 12.77 -14.74
CA ASN A 349 10.53 13.82 -13.98
C ASN A 349 9.01 13.64 -13.89
N ILE A 350 8.49 13.88 -12.69
CA ILE A 350 7.06 13.97 -12.40
C ILE A 350 6.81 15.17 -11.50
N GLU A 351 5.54 15.50 -11.30
CA GLU A 351 5.06 16.46 -10.31
C GLU A 351 4.07 15.76 -9.39
N ILE A 352 4.23 15.95 -8.08
CA ILE A 352 3.24 15.56 -7.08
C ILE A 352 2.22 16.70 -7.02
N VAL A 353 1.09 16.46 -7.69
CA VAL A 353 -0.01 17.42 -7.81
C VAL A 353 -0.76 17.55 -6.50
N HIS A 354 -0.93 16.44 -5.78
CA HIS A 354 -1.63 16.46 -4.50
C HIS A 354 -1.11 15.41 -3.53
N VAL A 355 -0.98 15.78 -2.26
CA VAL A 355 -0.64 14.87 -1.15
C VAL A 355 -1.84 14.69 -0.23
N ILE A 356 -2.39 13.47 -0.22
CA ILE A 356 -3.55 13.13 0.61
C ILE A 356 -3.05 12.80 2.01
N LYS A 357 -3.44 13.63 3.00
CA LYS A 357 -3.07 13.40 4.40
C LYS A 357 -3.76 12.15 4.94
N GLN A 358 -2.99 11.19 5.40
CA GLN A 358 -3.49 9.89 5.88
C GLN A 358 -3.03 9.65 7.32
N LYS A 359 -3.98 9.36 8.21
CA LYS A 359 -3.69 8.88 9.58
C LYS A 359 -3.51 7.36 9.63
N TYR A 360 -4.13 6.65 8.68
CA TYR A 360 -4.12 5.20 8.57
C TYR A 360 -3.74 4.81 7.14
N PRO A 361 -3.15 3.62 6.93
CA PRO A 361 -2.78 3.16 5.59
C PRO A 361 -3.97 3.21 4.63
N ALA A 362 -3.79 3.87 3.50
CA ALA A 362 -4.77 3.90 2.41
C ALA A 362 -4.07 3.96 1.05
N THR A 363 -4.62 3.27 0.05
CA THR A 363 -3.97 2.96 -1.23
C THR A 363 -3.75 4.18 -2.13
N LYS A 364 -4.50 5.27 -1.91
CA LYS A 364 -4.39 6.53 -2.66
C LYS A 364 -3.79 7.62 -1.77
N GLY A 365 -2.47 7.71 -1.74
CA GLY A 365 -1.73 8.70 -0.94
C GLY A 365 -1.29 9.93 -1.73
N LEU A 366 -0.98 9.74 -3.01
CA LEU A 366 -0.44 10.77 -3.89
C LEU A 366 -1.25 10.83 -5.19
N ILE A 367 -1.41 12.05 -5.72
CA ILE A 367 -1.75 12.27 -7.12
C ILE A 367 -0.51 12.82 -7.80
N ILE A 368 -0.06 12.14 -8.84
CA ILE A 368 1.15 12.49 -9.60
C ILE A 368 0.81 12.77 -11.06
N ARG A 369 1.65 13.58 -11.70
CA ARG A 369 1.60 13.84 -13.14
C ARG A 369 2.99 13.68 -13.75
N VAL A 370 3.07 12.98 -14.86
CA VAL A 370 4.31 12.84 -15.63
C VAL A 370 4.59 14.14 -16.37
N THR A 371 5.79 14.70 -16.17
CA THR A 371 6.25 15.93 -16.81
C THR A 371 7.46 15.73 -17.71
N ASP A 372 8.09 14.54 -17.67
CA ASP A 372 9.23 14.22 -18.53
C ASP A 372 8.81 14.02 -19.99
N PRO A 373 9.32 14.85 -20.94
CA PRO A 373 8.92 14.77 -22.34
C PRO A 373 9.34 13.44 -22.99
N ARG A 374 10.44 12.82 -22.55
CA ARG A 374 10.92 11.55 -23.10
C ARG A 374 9.97 10.42 -22.75
N LEU A 375 9.47 10.42 -21.51
CA LEU A 375 8.52 9.42 -21.05
C LEU A 375 7.17 9.59 -21.75
N LEU A 376 6.66 10.82 -21.80
CA LEU A 376 5.39 11.14 -22.48
C LEU A 376 5.43 10.77 -23.96
N GLN A 377 6.53 11.05 -24.65
CA GLN A 377 6.69 10.71 -26.06
C GLN A 377 6.63 9.20 -26.29
N LYS A 378 7.35 8.41 -25.47
CA LYS A 378 7.41 6.94 -25.62
C LYS A 378 6.13 6.22 -25.17
N THR A 379 5.45 6.73 -24.16
CA THR A 379 4.45 5.94 -23.41
C THR A 379 3.07 6.58 -23.32
N GLY A 380 2.95 7.89 -23.58
CA GLY A 380 1.71 8.64 -23.34
C GLY A 380 1.48 9.00 -21.86
N GLY A 381 2.35 8.57 -20.95
CA GLY A 381 2.26 8.84 -19.52
C GLY A 381 2.55 7.60 -18.67
N ILE A 382 1.65 7.29 -17.75
CA ILE A 382 1.72 6.09 -16.91
C ILE A 382 1.02 4.94 -17.64
N VAL A 383 1.71 3.82 -17.79
CA VAL A 383 1.18 2.62 -18.46
C VAL A 383 1.17 1.42 -17.52
N GLN A 384 0.36 0.40 -17.84
CA GLN A 384 0.36 -0.85 -17.11
C GLN A 384 1.77 -1.48 -17.09
N GLY A 385 2.15 -2.06 -15.95
CA GLY A 385 3.52 -2.53 -15.69
C GLY A 385 4.46 -1.46 -15.11
N MET A 386 4.08 -0.17 -15.07
CA MET A 386 4.78 0.84 -14.26
C MET A 386 4.44 0.75 -12.77
N SER A 387 3.41 0.02 -12.38
CA SER A 387 3.04 -0.09 -10.97
C SER A 387 4.23 -0.63 -10.16
N GLY A 388 4.52 0.04 -9.05
CA GLY A 388 5.69 -0.19 -8.22
C GLY A 388 6.88 0.70 -8.56
N SER A 389 6.81 1.54 -9.60
CA SER A 389 7.90 2.48 -9.93
C SER A 389 8.19 3.39 -8.73
N PRO A 390 9.42 3.37 -8.18
CA PRO A 390 9.78 4.16 -7.00
C PRO A 390 9.63 5.65 -7.28
N ILE A 391 9.03 6.38 -6.33
CA ILE A 391 8.92 7.84 -6.37
C ILE A 391 9.95 8.45 -5.42
N ILE A 392 10.79 9.34 -5.92
CA ILE A 392 11.87 10.00 -5.18
C ILE A 392 11.63 11.51 -5.16
N GLN A 393 11.68 12.10 -3.97
CA GLN A 393 11.62 13.55 -3.75
C GLN A 393 12.70 13.91 -2.72
N ASP A 394 13.43 15.02 -2.96
CA ASP A 394 14.49 15.51 -2.07
C ASP A 394 15.54 14.45 -1.68
N GLY A 395 15.86 13.54 -2.61
CA GLY A 395 16.80 12.43 -2.39
C GLY A 395 16.30 11.34 -1.44
N LYS A 396 15.01 11.36 -1.08
CA LYS A 396 14.34 10.34 -0.27
C LYS A 396 13.39 9.51 -1.13
N LEU A 397 13.30 8.21 -0.85
CA LEU A 397 12.20 7.38 -1.38
C LEU A 397 10.93 7.75 -0.61
N ILE A 398 9.87 8.14 -1.32
CA ILE A 398 8.63 8.62 -0.70
C ILE A 398 7.43 7.71 -0.96
N GLY A 399 7.49 6.89 -2.02
CA GLY A 399 6.34 6.12 -2.46
C GLY A 399 6.59 5.30 -3.71
N ALA A 400 5.51 4.77 -4.26
CA ALA A 400 5.49 4.03 -5.51
C ALA A 400 4.28 4.41 -6.35
N VAL A 401 4.45 4.43 -7.68
CA VAL A 401 3.35 4.56 -8.64
C VAL A 401 2.43 3.35 -8.53
N THR A 402 1.12 3.55 -8.63
CA THR A 402 0.12 2.47 -8.54
C THR A 402 -0.70 2.38 -9.83
N HIS A 403 -1.80 3.13 -9.93
CA HIS A 403 -2.75 3.10 -11.04
C HIS A 403 -2.73 4.41 -11.82
N VAL A 404 -2.93 4.31 -13.14
CA VAL A 404 -3.12 5.45 -14.05
C VAL A 404 -4.58 5.92 -14.04
N PHE A 405 -4.83 7.21 -14.33
CA PHE A 405 -6.18 7.69 -14.60
C PHE A 405 -6.59 7.31 -16.01
N VAL A 406 -7.73 6.63 -16.15
CA VAL A 406 -8.21 6.13 -17.46
C VAL A 406 -8.37 7.25 -18.49
N ASN A 407 -8.87 8.43 -18.07
CA ASN A 407 -9.13 9.55 -18.97
C ASN A 407 -7.93 10.50 -19.15
N ASP A 408 -6.88 10.37 -18.33
CA ASP A 408 -5.67 11.17 -18.41
C ASP A 408 -4.45 10.28 -18.11
N PRO A 409 -3.85 9.64 -19.13
CA PRO A 409 -2.71 8.75 -18.92
C PRO A 409 -1.50 9.47 -18.36
N THR A 410 -1.41 10.81 -18.44
CA THR A 410 -0.30 11.56 -17.87
C THR A 410 -0.36 11.62 -16.33
N SER A 411 -1.52 11.36 -15.74
CA SER A 411 -1.75 11.43 -14.30
C SER A 411 -2.08 10.06 -13.69
N GLY A 412 -1.79 9.91 -12.41
CA GLY A 412 -2.07 8.66 -11.70
C GLY A 412 -1.94 8.78 -10.19
N TYR A 413 -2.10 7.65 -9.52
CA TYR A 413 -2.01 7.53 -8.08
C TYR A 413 -0.65 6.99 -7.63
N GLY A 414 -0.20 7.43 -6.47
CA GLY A 414 0.89 6.81 -5.72
C GLY A 414 0.49 6.38 -4.32
N THR A 415 1.17 5.37 -3.80
CA THR A 415 1.11 4.97 -2.40
C THR A 415 2.38 5.42 -1.66
N PHE A 416 2.27 5.70 -0.37
CA PHE A 416 3.44 6.05 0.44
C PHE A 416 4.32 4.83 0.71
N ILE A 417 5.63 5.06 0.72
CA ILE A 417 6.61 4.01 1.02
C ILE A 417 6.44 3.49 2.46
N GLU A 418 5.98 4.35 3.37
CA GLU A 418 5.69 4.03 4.76
C GLU A 418 4.77 2.80 4.87
N TRP A 419 3.68 2.74 4.10
CA TRP A 419 2.72 1.63 4.14
C TRP A 419 3.31 0.35 3.56
N MET A 420 4.07 0.48 2.48
CA MET A 420 4.76 -0.67 1.88
C MET A 420 5.79 -1.28 2.83
N LEU A 421 6.54 -0.44 3.55
CA LEU A 421 7.53 -0.89 4.55
C LEU A 421 6.87 -1.51 5.79
N GLN A 422 5.69 -1.03 6.18
CA GLN A 422 4.90 -1.64 7.26
C GLN A 422 4.45 -3.06 6.89
N ASP A 423 3.86 -3.23 5.70
CA ASP A 423 3.38 -4.54 5.25
C ASP A 423 4.54 -5.51 5.02
N ALA A 424 5.66 -5.02 4.49
CA ALA A 424 6.90 -5.78 4.35
C ALA A 424 7.54 -6.19 5.69
N GLY A 425 7.06 -5.65 6.82
CA GLY A 425 7.62 -5.91 8.15
C GLY A 425 8.93 -5.18 8.44
N VAL A 426 9.33 -4.22 7.58
CA VAL A 426 10.58 -3.45 7.74
C VAL A 426 10.45 -2.40 8.85
N ILE A 427 9.26 -1.81 9.00
CA ILE A 427 8.93 -0.93 10.12
C ILE A 427 7.71 -1.46 10.88
N GLN A 428 7.71 -1.29 12.21
CA GLN A 428 6.58 -1.71 13.03
C GLN A 428 5.39 -0.77 12.85
N SER A 429 4.19 -1.33 12.67
CA SER A 429 2.94 -0.57 12.57
C SER A 429 2.61 0.12 13.90
N THR A 430 2.23 1.40 13.84
CA THR A 430 1.72 2.17 14.98
C THR A 430 0.42 1.59 15.57
N ALA A 431 -0.34 0.82 14.78
CA ALA A 431 -1.59 0.18 15.20
C ALA A 431 -1.37 -1.10 16.04
N ALA A 432 -0.14 -1.62 16.12
CA ALA A 432 0.14 -2.89 16.81
C ALA A 432 0.09 -2.81 18.34
N THR A 433 -0.18 -1.64 18.94
CA THR A 433 -0.39 -1.52 20.39
C THR A 433 -1.82 -1.77 20.86
N ASP A 434 -2.76 -2.11 19.97
CA ASP A 434 -4.12 -2.55 20.36
C ASP A 434 -4.34 -4.01 19.93
N ASP A 435 -3.80 -4.92 20.75
CA ASP A 435 -3.70 -6.38 20.53
C ASP A 435 -5.05 -7.12 20.65
N ARG A 436 -6.07 -6.65 19.91
CA ARG A 436 -7.36 -7.36 19.75
C ARG A 436 -7.93 -7.38 18.34
N SER A 437 -7.34 -6.67 17.37
CA SER A 437 -7.95 -6.49 16.04
C SER A 437 -7.30 -7.29 14.89
N ARG A 438 -6.18 -7.99 15.13
CA ARG A 438 -5.47 -8.76 14.07
C ARG A 438 -6.27 -9.94 13.48
N PHE A 439 -7.42 -10.29 14.04
CA PHE A 439 -8.32 -11.32 13.50
C PHE A 439 -9.51 -10.78 12.68
N PHE A 440 -9.68 -9.45 12.54
CA PHE A 440 -10.92 -8.89 11.96
C PHE A 440 -10.76 -7.97 10.73
N ILE A 441 -9.55 -7.61 10.30
CA ILE A 441 -9.35 -6.62 9.20
C ILE A 441 -9.48 -7.25 7.79
N VAL A 442 -9.89 -8.51 7.67
CA VAL A 442 -10.30 -9.11 6.38
C VAL A 442 -11.77 -8.82 6.05
N GLY A 443 -12.54 -8.24 6.97
CA GLY A 443 -14.01 -8.22 6.89
C GLY A 443 -14.72 -6.94 6.41
N ILE A 444 -14.04 -5.83 6.10
CA ILE A 444 -14.74 -4.56 5.78
C ILE A 444 -14.11 -3.87 4.56
N TYR A 445 -14.31 -4.46 3.39
CA TYR A 445 -14.47 -3.69 2.16
C TYR A 445 -15.95 -3.79 1.76
N ARG A 446 -16.78 -2.95 2.38
CA ARG A 446 -18.14 -2.71 1.87
C ARG A 446 -18.02 -1.72 0.71
N SER A 447 -18.60 -2.11 -0.41
CA SER A 447 -18.86 -1.31 -1.60
C SER A 447 -19.32 0.11 -1.25
N ALA A 448 -18.59 1.10 -1.74
CA ALA A 448 -19.18 2.36 -2.16
C ALA A 448 -18.89 2.48 -3.65
N HIS A 449 -19.91 2.18 -4.45
CA HIS A 449 -20.04 2.72 -5.80
C HIS A 449 -20.33 4.22 -5.71
#